data_AF-A0A6V8K847-F1
#
_entry.id   AF-A0A6V8K847-F1
#
_cell.length_a   1.000
_cell.length_b   1.000
_cell.length_c   1.000
_cell.angle_alpha   90.00
_cell.angle_beta   90.00
_cell.angle_gamma   90.00
#
_symmetry.space_group_name_H-M   'P 1'
#
loop_
_entity.id
_entity.type
_entity.pdbx_description
1 polymer ?
#
loop_
_entity_poly.entity_id
_entity_poly.type
_entity_poly.pdbx_seq_one_letter_code
_entity_poly.pdbx_strand_id
1 'polypeptide(L)'
;MLTPYSGLGLPDAAWAAAAGGSIALAAWRWVDFRALAAEPAPPPLDPVAAGEQARAKLLAAVQRLPVGRSALDEVRRQQARFSMRGSAALGHWTRLDRASLTLSGLSSRLTGPGEPAVLEAAVAEQSLRDLAHRVASVDKALRFAPPDSRPALEEARRTLVEQLDSGVVAYERLVAAAASYVAEDGRAATEHPAVSRLTEASDMLRGVAAGLAELRDLTEPMRIPDQLRTPPQTA
;
A
#
# COMPACT_ATOMS: atom_id res chain seq x y z
N MET A 1 26.80 -4.14 -37.97
CA MET A 1 26.62 -3.73 -36.55
C MET A 1 25.35 -4.35 -36.03
N LEU A 2 25.44 -5.27 -35.08
CA LEU A 2 24.30 -5.77 -34.32
C LEU A 2 24.09 -4.79 -33.16
N THR A 3 23.08 -3.92 -33.25
CA THR A 3 22.67 -3.09 -32.12
C THR A 3 21.99 -3.99 -31.09
N PRO A 4 22.45 -4.03 -29.82
CA PRO A 4 21.77 -4.84 -28.80
C PRO A 4 20.38 -4.27 -28.55
N TYR A 5 19.37 -5.14 -28.66
CA TYR A 5 17.98 -4.85 -28.30
C TYR A 5 17.95 -4.44 -26.83
N SER A 6 17.73 -3.16 -26.55
CA SER A 6 17.50 -2.67 -25.20
C SER A 6 16.30 -3.43 -24.64
N GLY A 7 16.53 -4.19 -23.57
CA GLY A 7 15.53 -5.05 -22.95
C GLY A 7 14.22 -4.30 -22.67
N LEU A 8 13.12 -5.04 -22.78
CA LEU A 8 11.76 -4.63 -22.46
C LEU A 8 11.74 -3.72 -21.23
N GLY A 9 11.46 -2.43 -21.45
CA GLY A 9 11.34 -1.47 -20.36
C GLY A 9 10.03 -1.67 -19.59
N LEU A 10 9.97 -1.15 -18.37
CA LEU A 10 8.70 -0.98 -17.62
C LEU A 10 7.53 -0.41 -18.47
N PRO A 11 7.73 0.55 -19.40
CA PRO A 11 6.66 1.00 -20.28
C PRO A 11 6.16 -0.08 -21.26
N ASP A 12 7.04 -0.93 -21.80
CA ASP A 12 6.65 -2.05 -22.68
C ASP A 12 5.92 -3.14 -21.89
N ALA A 13 6.37 -3.42 -20.67
CA ALA A 13 5.68 -4.36 -19.78
C ALA A 13 4.28 -3.85 -19.42
N ALA A 14 4.11 -2.55 -19.17
CA ALA A 14 2.80 -1.95 -18.92
C ALA A 14 1.89 -2.03 -20.15
N TRP A 15 2.42 -1.79 -21.35
CA TRP A 15 1.68 -1.91 -22.60
C TRP A 15 1.30 -3.35 -22.92
N ALA A 16 2.22 -4.30 -22.75
CA ALA A 16 1.98 -5.72 -22.93
C ALA A 16 0.95 -6.25 -21.93
N ALA A 17 1.00 -5.79 -20.68
CA ALA A 17 -0.01 -6.13 -19.66
C ALA A 17 -1.40 -5.57 -20.02
N ALA A 18 -1.47 -4.32 -20.51
CA ALA A 18 -2.72 -3.71 -20.95
C ALA A 18 -3.32 -4.43 -22.17
N ALA A 19 -2.49 -4.74 -23.18
CA ALA A 19 -2.92 -5.47 -24.37
C ALA A 19 -3.34 -6.91 -24.03
N GLY A 20 -2.54 -7.62 -23.23
CA GLY A 20 -2.86 -8.97 -22.76
C GLY A 20 -4.14 -9.01 -21.95
N GLY A 21 -4.36 -8.03 -21.06
CA GLY A 21 -5.59 -7.89 -20.28
C GLY A 21 -6.83 -7.64 -21.17
N SER A 22 -6.69 -6.82 -22.21
CA SER A 22 -7.78 -6.54 -23.15
C SER A 22 -8.17 -7.77 -23.97
N ILE A 23 -7.18 -8.54 -24.43
CA ILE A 23 -7.39 -9.79 -25.17
C ILE A 23 -8.02 -10.86 -24.25
N ALA A 24 -7.55 -10.96 -23.01
CA ALA A 24 -8.12 -11.89 -22.03
C ALA A 24 -9.59 -11.55 -21.72
N LEU A 25 -9.92 -10.27 -21.53
CA LEU A 25 -11.31 -9.82 -21.34
C LEU A 25 -12.17 -10.07 -22.58
N ALA A 26 -11.65 -9.85 -23.78
CA ALA A 26 -12.37 -10.11 -25.02
C ALA A 26 -12.63 -11.61 -25.22
N ALA A 27 -11.63 -12.46 -24.97
CA ALA A 27 -11.77 -13.91 -25.04
C ALA A 27 -12.76 -14.43 -24.00
N TRP A 28 -12.67 -13.94 -22.76
CA TRP A 28 -13.62 -14.27 -21.69
C TRP A 28 -15.05 -13.86 -22.05
N ARG A 29 -15.24 -12.61 -22.53
CA ARG A 29 -16.53 -12.10 -22.97
C ARG A 29 -17.10 -12.86 -24.18
N TRP A 30 -16.26 -13.35 -25.08
CA TRP A 30 -16.69 -14.19 -26.21
C TRP A 30 -17.19 -15.55 -25.74
N VAL A 31 -16.46 -16.19 -24.82
CA VAL A 31 -16.87 -17.48 -24.23
C VAL A 31 -18.18 -17.31 -23.47
N ASP A 32 -18.30 -16.25 -22.68
CA ASP A 32 -19.51 -15.91 -21.92
C ASP A 32 -20.70 -15.65 -22.86
N PHE A 33 -20.48 -14.90 -23.95
CA PHE A 33 -21.51 -14.69 -24.97
C PHE A 33 -21.95 -16.00 -25.64
N ARG A 34 -21.02 -16.93 -25.89
CA ARG A 34 -21.37 -18.25 -26.45
C ARG A 34 -22.11 -19.14 -25.45
N ALA A 35 -21.79 -19.03 -24.17
CA ALA A 35 -22.52 -19.73 -23.11
C ALA A 35 -23.94 -19.18 -22.97
N LEU A 36 -24.11 -17.85 -22.95
CA LEU A 36 -25.41 -17.17 -22.89
C LEU A 36 -26.25 -17.36 -24.15
N ALA A 37 -25.62 -17.45 -25.34
CA ALA A 37 -26.31 -17.76 -26.58
C ALA A 37 -26.80 -19.22 -26.66
N ALA A 38 -26.25 -20.11 -25.84
CA ALA A 38 -26.68 -21.50 -25.70
C ALA A 38 -27.79 -21.68 -24.65
N GLU A 39 -28.05 -20.67 -23.82
CA GLU A 39 -29.13 -20.69 -22.82
C GLU A 39 -30.42 -20.08 -23.39
N PRO A 40 -31.60 -20.67 -23.09
CA PRO A 40 -32.87 -20.04 -23.41
C PRO A 40 -33.00 -18.73 -22.63
N ALA A 41 -33.42 -17.66 -23.32
CA ALA A 41 -33.46 -16.31 -22.75
C ALA A 41 -34.22 -16.29 -21.41
N PRO A 42 -33.57 -15.91 -20.29
CA PRO A 42 -34.21 -15.90 -18.99
C PRO A 42 -35.32 -14.84 -18.94
N PRO A 43 -36.36 -15.06 -18.10
CA PRO A 43 -37.40 -14.07 -17.90
C PRO A 43 -36.78 -12.76 -17.38
N PRO A 44 -37.26 -11.59 -17.84
CA PRO A 44 -36.65 -10.30 -17.50
C PRO A 44 -36.68 -10.08 -15.98
N LEU A 45 -35.50 -10.14 -15.37
CA LEU A 45 -35.30 -9.72 -13.99
C LEU A 45 -35.23 -8.19 -13.94
N ASP A 46 -35.74 -7.61 -12.85
CA ASP A 46 -35.58 -6.19 -12.56
C ASP A 46 -34.08 -5.83 -12.54
N PRO A 47 -33.63 -4.87 -13.38
CA PRO A 47 -32.23 -4.48 -13.47
C PRO A 47 -31.63 -4.01 -12.13
N VAL A 48 -32.46 -3.48 -11.23
CA VAL A 48 -32.02 -3.05 -9.89
C VAL A 48 -31.66 -4.26 -9.03
N ALA A 49 -32.52 -5.27 -8.99
CA ALA A 49 -32.30 -6.51 -8.24
C ALA A 49 -31.11 -7.32 -8.79
N ALA A 50 -30.92 -7.33 -10.12
CA ALA A 50 -29.76 -7.96 -10.76
C ALA A 50 -28.44 -7.27 -10.38
N GLY A 51 -28.43 -5.93 -10.32
CA GLY A 51 -27.27 -5.15 -9.88
C GLY A 51 -26.88 -5.42 -8.43
N GLU A 52 -27.86 -5.53 -7.53
CA GLU A 52 -27.63 -5.84 -6.12
C GLU A 52 -27.08 -7.26 -5.92
N GLN A 53 -27.61 -8.25 -6.64
CA GLN A 53 -27.11 -9.63 -6.59
C GLN A 53 -25.68 -9.75 -7.14
N ALA A 54 -25.37 -9.08 -8.25
CA ALA A 54 -24.01 -9.06 -8.80
C ALA A 54 -23.02 -8.42 -7.82
N ARG A 55 -23.41 -7.31 -7.18
CA ARG A 55 -22.62 -6.63 -6.15
C ARG A 55 -22.40 -7.54 -4.93
N ALA A 56 -23.43 -8.25 -4.47
CA ALA A 56 -23.33 -9.17 -3.33
C ALA A 56 -22.41 -10.36 -3.64
N LYS A 57 -22.51 -10.95 -4.84
CA LYS A 57 -21.64 -12.04 -5.31
C LYS A 57 -20.18 -11.59 -5.45
N LEU A 58 -19.94 -10.39 -5.98
CA LEU A 58 -18.60 -9.80 -6.06
C LEU A 58 -18.01 -9.55 -4.68
N LEU A 59 -18.77 -8.97 -3.75
CA LEU A 59 -18.32 -8.76 -2.39
C LEU A 59 -17.99 -10.08 -1.68
N ALA A 60 -18.84 -11.11 -1.85
CA ALA A 60 -18.61 -12.43 -1.28
C ALA A 60 -17.38 -13.13 -1.89
N ALA A 61 -17.18 -13.02 -3.20
CA ALA A 61 -16.02 -13.57 -3.90
C ALA A 61 -14.71 -12.89 -3.46
N VAL A 62 -14.73 -11.56 -3.29
CA VAL A 62 -13.56 -10.81 -2.84
C VAL A 62 -13.27 -11.04 -1.36
N GLN A 63 -14.28 -11.21 -0.50
CA GLN A 63 -14.08 -11.58 0.90
C GLN A 63 -13.46 -12.96 1.10
N ARG A 64 -13.59 -13.87 0.13
CA ARG A 64 -12.97 -15.21 0.16
C ARG A 64 -11.49 -15.22 -0.20
N LEU A 65 -10.94 -14.13 -0.72
CA LEU A 65 -9.51 -14.01 -1.04
C LEU A 65 -8.75 -13.45 0.17
N PRO A 66 -7.65 -14.10 0.62
CA PRO A 66 -6.87 -13.63 1.77
C PRO A 66 -6.27 -12.22 1.60
N VAL A 67 -6.16 -11.73 0.36
CA VAL A 67 -5.69 -10.37 -0.01
C VAL A 67 -6.85 -9.46 -0.47
N GLY A 68 -8.10 -9.95 -0.43
CA GLY A 68 -9.23 -9.26 -1.04
C GLY A 68 -9.62 -7.94 -0.36
N ARG A 69 -9.48 -7.84 0.98
CA ARG A 69 -9.82 -6.60 1.71
C ARG A 69 -8.83 -5.48 1.39
N SER A 70 -7.53 -5.75 1.43
CA SER A 70 -6.51 -4.76 1.09
C SER A 70 -6.57 -4.33 -0.38
N ALA A 71 -6.90 -5.27 -1.28
CA ALA A 71 -7.13 -4.96 -2.69
C ALA A 71 -8.35 -4.03 -2.90
N LEU A 72 -9.47 -4.26 -2.20
CA LEU A 72 -10.64 -3.37 -2.26
C LEU A 72 -10.33 -1.98 -1.72
N ASP A 73 -9.59 -1.90 -0.62
CA ASP A 73 -9.22 -0.61 -0.04
C ASP A 73 -8.30 0.16 -0.98
N GLU A 74 -7.40 -0.53 -1.70
CA GLU A 74 -6.56 0.09 -2.71
C GLU A 74 -7.35 0.57 -3.92
N VAL A 75 -8.31 -0.24 -4.42
CA VAL A 75 -9.20 0.18 -5.50
C VAL A 75 -10.03 1.41 -5.09
N ARG A 76 -10.56 1.42 -3.86
CA ARG A 76 -11.29 2.59 -3.32
C ARG A 76 -10.39 3.81 -3.21
N ARG A 77 -9.15 3.65 -2.74
CA ARG A 77 -8.15 4.73 -2.68
C ARG A 77 -7.84 5.28 -4.07
N GLN A 78 -7.65 4.42 -5.06
CA GLN A 78 -7.42 4.84 -6.44
C GLN A 78 -8.64 5.57 -6.99
N GLN A 79 -9.84 4.99 -6.87
CA GLN A 79 -11.08 5.62 -7.32
C GLN A 79 -11.29 6.99 -6.68
N ALA A 80 -11.03 7.12 -5.37
CA ALA A 80 -11.13 8.39 -4.67
C ALA A 80 -10.13 9.42 -5.22
N ARG A 81 -8.86 9.02 -5.44
CA ARG A 81 -7.86 9.89 -6.09
C ARG A 81 -8.27 10.30 -7.51
N PHE A 82 -8.84 9.39 -8.30
CA PHE A 82 -9.38 9.70 -9.62
C PHE A 82 -10.53 10.70 -9.54
N SER A 83 -11.42 10.57 -8.55
CA SER A 83 -12.56 11.47 -8.35
C SER A 83 -12.17 12.91 -8.04
N MET A 84 -10.96 13.11 -7.48
CA MET A 84 -10.35 14.40 -7.14
C MET A 84 -9.51 15.01 -8.28
N ARG A 85 -9.31 14.31 -9.39
CA ARG A 85 -8.47 14.83 -10.48
C ARG A 85 -9.06 16.12 -11.07
N GLY A 86 -8.22 17.14 -11.15
CA GLY A 86 -8.61 18.47 -11.62
C GLY A 86 -9.49 19.25 -10.63
N SER A 87 -9.52 18.85 -9.36
CA SER A 87 -10.12 19.59 -8.25
C SER A 87 -9.04 20.25 -7.38
N ALA A 88 -9.37 21.39 -6.76
CA ALA A 88 -8.52 22.02 -5.74
C ALA A 88 -8.33 21.13 -4.49
N ALA A 89 -9.19 20.15 -4.28
CA ALA A 89 -9.09 19.20 -3.17
C ALA A 89 -7.90 18.22 -3.31
N LEU A 90 -7.33 18.04 -4.50
CA LEU A 90 -6.33 16.97 -4.74
C LEU A 90 -5.09 17.09 -3.83
N GLY A 91 -4.54 18.30 -3.70
CA GLY A 91 -3.38 18.54 -2.84
C GLY A 91 -3.68 18.21 -1.37
N HIS A 92 -4.80 18.72 -0.87
CA HIS A 92 -5.29 18.47 0.49
C HIS A 92 -5.57 16.99 0.75
N TRP A 93 -6.19 16.29 -0.20
CA TRP A 93 -6.43 14.85 -0.14
C TRP A 93 -5.14 14.05 0.00
N THR A 94 -4.11 14.38 -0.79
CA THR A 94 -2.82 13.66 -0.72
C THR A 94 -2.08 13.88 0.59
N ARG A 95 -2.18 15.09 1.16
CA ARG A 95 -1.63 15.42 2.49
C ARG A 95 -2.35 14.63 3.58
N LEU A 96 -3.68 14.66 3.57
CA LEU A 96 -4.51 13.90 4.52
C LEU A 96 -4.22 12.40 4.45
N ASP A 97 -4.13 11.83 3.24
CA ASP A 97 -3.84 10.41 3.03
C ASP A 97 -2.46 10.02 3.61
N ARG A 98 -1.44 10.86 3.42
CA ARG A 98 -0.11 10.66 4.01
C ARG A 98 -0.14 10.74 5.54
N ALA A 99 -0.84 11.74 6.08
CA ALA A 99 -0.96 11.93 7.52
C ALA A 99 -1.70 10.75 8.18
N SER A 100 -2.80 10.29 7.58
CA SER A 100 -3.58 9.13 8.04
C SER A 100 -2.77 7.83 8.03
N LEU A 101 -2.00 7.58 6.95
CA LEU A 101 -1.08 6.44 6.89
C LEU A 101 -0.02 6.50 7.98
N THR A 102 0.49 7.70 8.27
CA THR A 102 1.48 7.91 9.34
C THR A 102 0.86 7.61 10.70
N LEU A 103 -0.34 8.14 10.99
CA LEU A 103 -1.05 7.88 12.24
C LEU A 103 -1.40 6.40 12.41
N SER A 104 -1.84 5.73 11.33
CA SER A 104 -2.12 4.29 11.33
C SER A 104 -0.87 3.47 11.67
N GLY A 105 0.32 3.91 11.26
CA GLY A 105 1.58 3.27 11.66
C GLY A 105 1.98 3.52 13.12
N LEU A 106 1.47 4.59 13.74
CA LEU A 106 1.71 4.92 15.14
C LEU A 106 0.66 4.33 16.08
N SER A 107 -0.54 4.00 15.59
CA SER A 107 -1.69 3.66 16.43
C SER A 107 -1.45 2.50 17.39
N SER A 108 -0.68 1.48 16.99
CA SER A 108 -0.36 0.34 17.86
C SER A 108 0.56 0.70 19.03
N ARG A 109 1.17 1.88 19.00
CA ARG A 109 2.07 2.42 20.04
C ARG A 109 1.40 3.52 20.87
N LEU A 110 0.26 4.03 20.43
CA LEU A 110 -0.55 5.00 21.16
C LEU A 110 -1.39 4.26 22.19
N THR A 111 -0.78 3.92 23.33
CA THR A 111 -1.45 3.22 24.44
C THR A 111 -1.83 4.17 25.57
N GLY A 112 -2.70 3.72 26.49
CA GLY A 112 -3.11 4.50 27.66
C GLY A 112 -3.77 5.83 27.27
N PRO A 113 -3.22 7.00 27.68
CA PRO A 113 -3.84 8.30 27.40
C PRO A 113 -3.89 8.65 25.89
N GLY A 114 -3.14 7.94 25.04
CA GLY A 114 -3.15 8.14 23.59
C GLY A 114 -4.29 7.42 22.84
N GLU A 115 -4.94 6.42 23.44
CA GLU A 115 -5.97 5.61 22.76
C GLU A 115 -7.19 6.43 22.29
N PRO A 116 -7.78 7.33 23.10
CA PRO A 116 -8.94 8.11 22.66
C PRO A 116 -8.63 9.01 21.45
N ALA A 117 -7.38 9.50 21.35
CA ALA A 117 -6.97 10.37 20.26
C ALA A 117 -7.01 9.66 18.89
N VAL A 118 -6.83 8.34 18.85
CA VAL A 118 -6.93 7.55 17.61
C VAL A 118 -8.36 7.51 17.08
N LEU A 119 -9.35 7.35 17.98
CA LEU A 119 -10.77 7.34 17.61
C LEU A 119 -11.22 8.72 17.12
N GLU A 120 -10.85 9.78 17.84
CA GLU A 120 -11.15 11.16 17.43
C GLU A 120 -10.49 11.50 16.09
N ALA A 121 -9.26 11.06 15.86
CA ALA A 121 -8.60 11.23 14.59
C ALA A 121 -9.31 10.49 13.45
N ALA A 122 -9.83 9.27 13.68
CA ALA A 122 -10.58 8.55 12.66
C ALA A 122 -11.87 9.29 12.27
N VAL A 123 -12.58 9.86 13.24
CA VAL A 123 -13.78 10.68 12.99
C VAL A 123 -13.43 11.95 12.23
N ALA A 124 -12.37 12.65 12.65
CA ALA A 124 -11.88 13.85 11.99
C ALA A 124 -11.45 13.56 10.54
N GLU A 125 -10.74 12.46 10.30
CA GLU A 125 -10.33 12.04 8.96
C GLU A 125 -11.54 11.83 8.05
N GLN A 126 -12.55 11.10 8.51
CA GLN A 126 -13.76 10.86 7.72
C GLN A 126 -14.47 12.17 7.35
N SER A 127 -14.60 13.08 8.32
CA SER A 127 -15.17 14.42 8.09
C SER A 127 -14.39 15.24 7.05
N LEU A 128 -13.05 15.19 7.09
CA LEU A 128 -12.20 15.88 6.12
C LEU A 128 -12.27 15.25 4.72
N ARG A 129 -12.39 13.92 4.62
CA ARG A 129 -12.62 13.23 3.34
C ARG A 129 -13.96 13.63 2.74
N ASP A 130 -15.01 13.72 3.55
CA ASP A 130 -16.33 14.19 3.09
C ASP A 130 -16.27 15.65 2.62
N LEU A 131 -15.54 16.52 3.33
CA LEU A 131 -15.32 17.91 2.92
C LEU A 131 -14.58 18.00 1.58
N ALA A 132 -13.55 17.18 1.37
CA ALA A 132 -12.84 17.10 0.08
C ALA A 132 -13.77 16.65 -1.06
N HIS A 133 -14.67 15.69 -0.81
CA HIS A 133 -15.67 15.27 -1.79
C HIS A 133 -16.67 16.40 -2.12
N ARG A 134 -17.05 17.22 -1.14
CA ARG A 134 -17.89 18.40 -1.37
C ARG A 134 -17.19 19.44 -2.25
N VAL A 135 -15.92 19.75 -1.97
CA VAL A 135 -15.09 20.63 -2.81
C VAL A 135 -15.03 20.11 -4.26
N ALA A 136 -14.72 18.83 -4.45
CA ALA A 136 -14.65 18.24 -5.79
C ALA A 136 -15.99 18.24 -6.53
N SER A 137 -17.10 18.16 -5.80
CA SER A 137 -18.45 18.25 -6.38
C SER A 137 -18.79 19.67 -6.82
N VAL A 138 -18.43 20.68 -6.02
CA VAL A 138 -18.57 22.11 -6.40
C VAL A 138 -17.68 22.45 -7.59
N ASP A 139 -16.44 21.96 -7.62
CA ASP A 139 -15.52 22.12 -8.76
C ASP A 139 -16.10 21.56 -10.06
N LYS A 140 -16.80 20.41 -9.99
CA LYS A 140 -17.50 19.83 -11.14
C LYS A 140 -18.72 20.65 -11.53
N ALA A 141 -19.52 21.11 -10.56
CA ALA A 141 -20.69 21.94 -10.81
C ALA A 141 -20.33 23.28 -11.49
N LEU A 142 -19.22 23.92 -11.09
CA LEU A 142 -18.72 25.16 -11.70
C LEU A 142 -18.44 25.03 -13.20
N ARG A 143 -18.12 23.83 -13.70
CA ARG A 143 -17.90 23.58 -15.14
C ARG A 143 -19.17 23.75 -15.96
N PHE A 144 -20.33 23.58 -15.35
CA PHE A 144 -21.64 23.64 -16.01
C PHE A 144 -22.52 24.79 -15.51
N ALA A 145 -22.03 25.58 -14.55
CA ALA A 145 -22.81 26.63 -13.91
C ALA A 145 -23.10 27.81 -14.89
N PRO A 146 -24.37 28.26 -14.98
CA PRO A 146 -24.76 29.50 -15.65
C PRO A 146 -24.01 30.73 -15.10
N PRO A 147 -23.78 31.77 -15.90
CA PRO A 147 -22.98 32.94 -15.49
C PRO A 147 -23.52 33.62 -14.22
N ASP A 148 -24.84 33.62 -14.02
CA ASP A 148 -25.48 34.28 -12.88
C ASP A 148 -25.22 33.55 -11.54
N SER A 149 -25.04 32.22 -11.54
CA SER A 149 -24.81 31.42 -10.33
C SER A 149 -23.35 31.11 -10.07
N ARG A 150 -22.46 31.36 -11.04
CA ARG A 150 -21.01 31.15 -10.91
C ARG A 150 -20.37 31.90 -9.75
N PRO A 151 -20.61 33.20 -9.52
CA PRO A 151 -19.94 33.93 -8.43
C PRO A 151 -20.25 33.34 -7.05
N ALA A 152 -21.50 32.94 -6.82
CA ALA A 152 -21.90 32.33 -5.55
C ALA A 152 -21.25 30.95 -5.33
N LEU A 153 -21.11 30.15 -6.39
CA LEU A 153 -20.43 28.85 -6.33
C LEU A 153 -18.91 28.98 -6.15
N GLU A 154 -18.29 30.00 -6.74
CA GLU A 154 -16.86 30.31 -6.56
C GLU A 154 -16.57 30.74 -5.12
N GLU A 155 -17.44 31.54 -4.51
CA GLU A 155 -17.35 31.92 -3.11
C GLU A 155 -17.47 30.72 -2.17
N ALA A 156 -18.50 29.88 -2.39
CA ALA A 156 -18.70 28.65 -1.63
C ALA A 156 -17.49 27.71 -1.77
N ARG A 157 -16.96 27.56 -2.98
CA ARG A 157 -15.74 26.79 -3.25
C ARG A 157 -14.56 27.32 -2.44
N ARG A 158 -14.33 28.63 -2.43
CA ARG A 158 -13.22 29.25 -1.68
C ARG A 158 -13.33 28.92 -0.19
N THR A 159 -14.50 29.15 0.40
CA THR A 159 -14.77 28.84 1.81
C THR A 159 -14.52 27.36 2.13
N LEU A 160 -15.00 26.45 1.29
CA LEU A 160 -14.81 25.00 1.50
C LEU A 160 -13.34 24.59 1.40
N VAL A 161 -12.58 25.19 0.48
CA VAL A 161 -11.14 24.93 0.33
C VAL A 161 -10.36 25.44 1.55
N GLU A 162 -10.69 26.63 2.06
CA GLU A 162 -10.07 27.18 3.28
C GLU A 162 -10.36 26.32 4.51
N GLN A 163 -11.60 25.86 4.67
CA GLN A 163 -11.98 24.93 5.73
C GLN A 163 -11.23 23.60 5.62
N LEU A 164 -11.08 23.07 4.40
CA LEU A 164 -10.35 21.84 4.15
C LEU A 164 -8.87 21.98 4.48
N ASP A 165 -8.22 23.07 4.07
CA ASP A 165 -6.81 23.31 4.39
C ASP A 165 -6.59 23.45 5.90
N SER A 166 -7.40 24.28 6.57
CA SER A 166 -7.32 24.43 8.02
C SER A 166 -7.51 23.10 8.75
N GLY A 167 -8.45 22.28 8.30
CA GLY A 167 -8.73 20.96 8.86
C GLY A 167 -7.57 19.97 8.65
N VAL A 168 -6.98 19.94 7.45
CA VAL A 168 -5.81 19.10 7.15
C VAL A 168 -4.59 19.53 7.98
N VAL A 169 -4.35 20.84 8.12
CA VAL A 169 -3.27 21.37 8.99
C VAL A 169 -3.49 20.96 10.45
N ALA A 170 -4.72 21.03 10.97
CA ALA A 170 -5.02 20.59 12.33
C ALA A 170 -4.77 19.08 12.51
N TYR A 171 -5.18 18.27 11.53
CA TYR A 171 -4.93 16.82 11.53
C TYR A 171 -3.42 16.51 11.51
N GLU A 172 -2.65 17.18 10.66
CA GLU A 172 -1.18 17.02 10.62
C GLU A 172 -0.52 17.36 11.96
N ARG A 173 -0.99 18.40 12.66
CA ARG A 173 -0.53 18.75 14.00
C ARG A 173 -0.85 17.67 15.03
N LEU A 174 -2.04 17.06 14.95
CA LEU A 174 -2.40 15.91 15.78
C LEU A 174 -1.44 14.73 15.55
N VAL A 175 -1.13 14.42 14.28
CA VAL A 175 -0.19 13.34 13.94
C VAL A 175 1.22 13.64 14.46
N ALA A 176 1.67 14.90 14.37
CA ALA A 176 2.95 15.32 14.93
C ALA A 176 2.99 15.18 16.47
N ALA A 177 1.89 15.52 17.17
CA ALA A 177 1.76 15.32 18.60
C ALA A 177 1.78 13.84 18.97
N ALA A 178 1.06 12.99 18.22
CA ALA A 178 1.07 11.54 18.39
C ALA A 178 2.48 10.94 18.20
N ALA A 179 3.22 11.39 17.18
CA ALA A 179 4.60 10.96 16.97
C ALA A 179 5.52 11.37 18.13
N SER A 180 5.34 12.58 18.66
CA SER A 180 6.09 13.07 19.82
C SER A 180 5.79 12.24 21.07
N TYR A 181 4.52 11.90 21.30
CA TYR A 181 4.11 11.01 22.38
C TYR A 181 4.80 9.64 22.29
N VAL A 182 4.78 9.00 21.12
CA VAL A 182 5.44 7.70 20.89
C VAL A 182 6.96 7.80 21.09
N ALA A 183 7.56 8.93 20.72
CA ALA A 183 8.99 9.16 20.94
C ALA A 183 9.35 9.27 22.43
N GLU A 184 8.52 9.94 23.24
CA GLU A 184 8.73 10.04 24.68
C GLU A 184 8.44 8.72 25.41
N ASP A 185 7.37 8.01 25.03
CA ASP A 185 7.04 6.69 25.59
C ASP A 185 8.19 5.69 25.36
N GLY A 186 8.82 5.73 24.18
CA GLY A 186 10.00 4.94 23.86
C GLY A 186 11.26 5.28 24.66
N ARG A 187 11.39 6.52 25.20
CA ARG A 187 12.53 6.90 26.06
C ARG A 187 12.39 6.41 27.49
N ALA A 188 11.16 6.23 27.98
CA ALA A 188 10.92 5.69 29.32
C ALA A 188 11.36 4.21 29.44
N ALA A 189 11.45 3.48 28.32
CA ALA A 189 12.01 2.13 28.23
C ALA A 189 13.51 2.21 27.87
N THR A 190 14.36 2.39 28.88
CA THR A 190 15.74 2.90 28.76
C THR A 190 16.77 2.02 28.02
N GLU A 191 16.42 0.84 27.50
CA GLU A 191 17.28 0.06 26.59
C GLU A 191 16.43 -0.66 25.54
N HIS A 192 16.76 -0.51 24.26
CA HIS A 192 16.02 -1.17 23.19
C HIS A 192 16.29 -2.68 23.25
N PRO A 193 15.31 -3.54 23.60
CA PRO A 193 15.54 -4.98 23.80
C PRO A 193 16.05 -5.67 22.54
N ALA A 194 15.84 -5.08 21.36
CA ALA A 194 16.40 -5.55 20.09
C ALA A 194 17.94 -5.48 20.07
N VAL A 195 18.56 -4.46 20.67
CA VAL A 195 20.03 -4.32 20.69
C VAL A 195 20.65 -5.40 21.56
N SER A 196 20.06 -5.66 22.72
CA SER A 196 20.49 -6.75 23.60
C SER A 196 20.35 -8.12 22.91
N ARG A 197 19.19 -8.40 22.28
CA ARG A 197 18.97 -9.64 21.51
C ARG A 197 19.90 -9.80 20.30
N LEU A 198 20.20 -8.72 19.57
CA LEU A 198 21.11 -8.75 18.43
C LEU A 198 22.56 -8.98 18.88
N THR A 199 22.95 -8.40 20.01
CA THR A 199 24.27 -8.62 20.61
C THR A 199 24.41 -10.08 21.02
N GLU A 200 23.43 -10.63 21.73
CA GLU A 200 23.39 -12.03 22.14
C GLU A 200 23.43 -12.99 20.94
N ALA A 201 22.64 -12.73 19.89
CA ALA A 201 22.67 -13.53 18.67
C ALA A 201 24.04 -13.45 17.97
N SER A 202 24.67 -12.27 17.95
CA SER A 202 25.99 -12.08 17.36
C SER A 202 27.09 -12.78 18.16
N ASP A 203 26.97 -12.81 19.47
CA ASP A 203 27.86 -13.55 20.38
C ASP A 203 27.71 -15.06 20.18
N MET A 204 26.48 -15.55 20.06
CA MET A 204 26.20 -16.96 19.74
C MET A 204 26.81 -17.37 18.40
N LEU A 205 26.63 -16.55 17.35
CA LEU A 205 27.22 -16.81 16.03
C LEU A 205 28.75 -16.80 16.06
N ARG A 206 29.36 -15.87 16.82
CA ARG A 206 30.82 -15.85 17.03
C ARG A 206 31.32 -17.09 17.75
N GLY A 207 30.60 -17.56 18.78
CA GLY A 207 30.92 -18.79 19.49
C GLY A 207 30.86 -20.02 18.58
N VAL A 208 29.83 -20.13 17.74
CA VAL A 208 29.71 -21.22 16.77
C VAL A 208 30.84 -21.17 15.73
N ALA A 209 31.18 -19.99 15.21
CA ALA A 209 32.27 -19.83 14.25
C ALA A 209 33.63 -20.21 14.86
N ALA A 210 33.89 -19.83 16.12
CA ALA A 210 35.09 -20.20 16.85
C ALA A 210 35.18 -21.72 17.05
N GLY A 211 34.10 -22.37 17.46
CA GLY A 211 34.06 -23.83 17.61
C GLY A 211 34.27 -24.58 16.29
N LEU A 212 33.70 -24.08 15.18
CA LEU A 212 33.94 -24.65 13.85
C LEU A 212 35.40 -24.50 13.40
N ALA A 213 36.07 -23.39 13.75
CA ALA A 213 37.49 -23.19 13.45
C ALA A 213 38.38 -24.15 14.24
N GLU A 214 38.09 -24.36 15.54
CA GLU A 214 38.82 -25.31 16.38
C GLU A 214 38.69 -26.76 15.88
N LEU A 215 37.49 -27.17 15.45
CA LEU A 215 37.28 -28.50 14.85
C LEU A 215 38.07 -28.69 13.55
N ARG A 216 38.20 -27.64 12.73
CA ARG A 216 39.02 -27.68 11.50
C ARG A 216 40.50 -27.83 11.84
N ASP A 217 41.01 -27.06 12.78
CA ASP A 217 42.42 -27.11 13.19
C ASP A 217 42.76 -28.46 13.84
N LEU A 218 41.85 -29.06 14.61
CA LEU A 218 42.00 -30.42 15.17
C LEU A 218 41.93 -31.53 14.10
N THR A 219 41.33 -31.25 12.93
CA THR A 219 41.28 -32.18 11.80
C THR A 219 42.54 -32.10 10.93
N GLU A 220 43.31 -31.01 11.03
CA GLU A 220 44.51 -30.74 10.23
C GLU A 220 45.82 -31.50 10.60
N PRO A 221 45.99 -32.19 11.76
CA PRO A 221 47.17 -33.03 12.00
C PRO A 221 47.10 -34.42 11.34
N MET A 222 46.04 -34.73 10.58
CA MET A 222 45.97 -35.97 9.79
C MET A 222 46.42 -35.77 8.32
N ARG A 223 47.31 -34.81 8.07
CA ARG A 223 48.09 -34.78 6.82
C ARG A 223 49.29 -35.70 7.03
N ILE A 224 49.15 -36.96 6.61
CA ILE A 224 50.24 -37.95 6.59
C ILE A 224 51.46 -37.30 5.91
N PRO A 225 52.63 -37.19 6.57
CA PRO A 225 53.81 -36.66 5.94
C PRO A 225 54.21 -37.58 4.77
N ASP A 226 54.06 -37.07 3.56
CA ASP A 226 54.53 -37.67 2.30
C ASP A 226 56.05 -37.52 2.20
N GLN A 227 56.78 -38.13 3.14
CA GLN A 227 58.23 -38.16 3.23
C GLN A 227 58.66 -39.62 3.16
N LEU A 228 58.57 -40.23 1.98
CA LEU A 228 59.37 -41.38 1.54
C LEU A 228 59.14 -41.65 0.05
N ARG A 229 59.59 -40.71 -0.81
CA ARG A 229 59.79 -40.99 -2.24
C ARG A 229 61.15 -40.48 -2.68
N THR A 230 62.18 -41.29 -2.44
CA THR A 230 63.46 -41.22 -3.15
C THR A 230 63.55 -42.39 -4.12
N PRO A 231 63.83 -42.11 -5.41
CA PRO A 231 64.74 -42.95 -6.18
C PRO A 231 65.71 -42.08 -7.02
N PRO A 232 66.60 -42.66 -7.84
CA PRO A 232 67.65 -43.64 -7.54
C PRO A 232 69.05 -43.01 -7.76
N GLN A 233 70.11 -43.50 -7.10
CA GLN A 233 71.49 -43.24 -7.53
C GLN A 233 72.06 -44.48 -8.23
N THR A 234 72.36 -44.30 -9.51
CA THR A 234 73.19 -45.14 -10.38
C THR A 234 74.67 -44.99 -10.02
N ALA A 235 75.36 -46.12 -9.80
CA ALA A 235 76.73 -46.41 -10.25
C ALA A 235 77.03 -47.90 -10.00
#